data_AF-A0A0Q8SU42-F1
#
_entry.id   AF-A0A0Q8SU42-F1
#
_cell.length_a   1.000
_cell.length_b   1.000
_cell.length_c   1.000
_cell.angle_alpha   90.00
_cell.angle_beta   90.00
_cell.angle_gamma   90.00
#
_symmetry.space_group_name_H-M   'P 1'
#
loop_
_entity.id
_entity.type
_entity.pdbx_description
1 polymer ?
#
loop_
_entity_poly.entity_id
_entity_poly.type
_entity_poly.pdbx_seq_one_letter_code
_entity_poly.pdbx_strand_id
1 'polypeptide(L)' 'MFELLVMMTGRFVICIATLGCCKCESPFSVDHRTRSAAGSLWYSHAGRCVITQTGQSLAGFLFYVALVLAVVLVAQSVG' A
#
# COMPACT_ATOMS: atom_id res chain seq x y z
N MET A 1 11.89 -4.90 -10.69
CA MET A 1 12.41 -3.66 -10.08
C MET A 1 11.29 -2.64 -9.80
N PHE A 2 10.39 -2.40 -10.76
CA PHE A 2 9.27 -1.45 -10.61
C PHE A 2 8.28 -1.83 -9.49
N GLU A 3 7.94 -3.12 -9.35
CA GLU A 3 7.07 -3.63 -8.28
C GLU A 3 7.58 -3.34 -6.86
N LEU A 4 8.90 -3.47 -6.65
CA LEU A 4 9.54 -3.16 -5.36
C LEU A 4 9.42 -1.67 -5.01
N LEU A 5 9.53 -0.80 -6.02
CA LEU A 5 9.34 0.64 -5.88
C LEU A 5 7.89 0.97 -5.50
N VAL A 6 6.92 0.39 -6.21
CA VAL A 6 5.49 0.59 -5.91
C VAL A 6 5.14 0.08 -4.52
N MET A 7 5.69 -1.07 -4.10
CA MET A 7 5.50 -1.58 -2.74
C MET A 7 6.10 -0.68 -1.68
N MET A 8 7.34 -0.19 -1.87
CA MET A 8 7.96 0.74 -0.93
C MET A 8 7.16 2.04 -0.80
N THR A 9 6.71 2.60 -1.92
CA THR A 9 5.86 3.80 -1.93
C THR A 9 4.55 3.54 -1.21
N GLY A 10 3.87 2.43 -1.52
CA GLY A 10 2.61 2.06 -0.86
C GLY A 10 2.77 1.84 0.64
N ARG A 11 3.85 1.20 1.06
CA ARG A 11 4.22 1.05 2.48
C ARG A 11 4.43 2.40 3.16
N PHE A 12 5.08 3.35 2.50
CA PHE A 12 5.29 4.70 3.03
C PHE A 12 3.96 5.46 3.17
N VAL A 13 3.11 5.40 2.13
CA VAL A 13 1.77 5.99 2.12
C VAL A 13 0.91 5.42 3.24
N ILE A 14 0.91 4.10 3.41
CA ILE A 14 0.22 3.41 4.50
C ILE A 14 0.76 3.87 5.85
N CYS A 15 2.08 3.95 6.02
CA CYS A 15 2.70 4.35 7.29
C CYS A 15 2.28 5.77 7.69
N ILE A 16 2.25 6.71 6.72
CA ILE A 16 1.78 8.08 6.90
C ILE A 16 0.27 8.10 7.20
N ALA A 17 -0.54 7.43 6.37
CA ALA A 17 -2.00 7.44 6.49
C ALA A 17 -2.51 6.77 7.78
N THR A 18 -1.79 5.75 8.26
CA THR A 18 -2.16 5.02 9.49
C THR A 18 -1.42 5.53 10.71
N LEU A 19 -0.59 6.58 10.60
CA LEU A 19 0.24 7.13 11.70
C LEU A 19 1.07 6.05 12.42
N GLY A 20 1.44 4.98 11.71
CA GLY A 20 2.14 3.83 12.29
C GLY A 20 1.28 2.89 13.16
N CYS A 21 -0.04 3.08 13.24
CA CYS A 21 -0.95 2.16 13.94
C CYS A 21 -1.02 0.78 13.26
N CYS A 22 -0.80 0.73 11.95
CA CYS A 22 -0.81 -0.50 11.17
C CYS A 22 0.62 -0.97 10.87
N LYS A 23 0.90 -2.24 11.16
CA LYS A 23 2.21 -2.86 10.91
C LYS A 23 2.25 -3.38 9.48
N CYS A 24 3.22 -2.96 8.70
CA CYS A 24 3.38 -3.50 7.34
C CYS A 24 4.01 -4.90 7.42
N GLU A 25 3.40 -5.86 6.74
CA GLU A 25 3.88 -7.23 6.70
C GLU A 25 5.29 -7.29 6.08
N SER A 26 6.17 -8.08 6.70
CA SER A 26 7.53 -8.31 6.21
C SER A 26 7.54 -9.49 5.24
N PRO A 27 8.24 -9.39 4.08
CA PRO A 27 8.24 -10.43 3.05
C PRO A 27 8.88 -11.77 3.49
N PHE A 28 9.46 -11.84 4.70
CA PHE A 28 10.12 -13.02 5.24
C PHE A 28 9.28 -13.85 6.23
N SER A 29 8.01 -13.47 6.45
CA SER A 29 7.11 -14.19 7.36
C SER A 29 6.60 -15.49 6.74
N VAL A 30 6.71 -16.61 7.45
CA VAL A 30 6.25 -17.95 7.01
C VAL A 30 4.74 -17.99 6.70
N ASP A 31 3.95 -17.07 7.27
CA ASP A 31 2.51 -16.91 6.99
C ASP A 31 2.17 -16.29 5.62
N HIS A 32 3.17 -15.85 4.84
CA HIS A 32 2.98 -15.20 3.54
C HIS A 32 2.22 -16.06 2.52
N ARG A 33 2.46 -17.39 2.52
CA ARG A 33 1.93 -18.29 1.48
C ARG A 33 0.42 -18.46 1.54
N THR A 34 -0.16 -18.39 2.72
CA THR A 34 -1.57 -18.71 2.94
C THR A 34 -2.46 -17.49 2.80
N ARG A 35 -2.00 -16.31 3.28
CA ARG A 35 -2.81 -15.07 3.26
C ARG A 35 -2.66 -14.26 1.98
N SER A 36 -1.50 -14.31 1.32
CA SER A 36 -1.31 -13.66 0.01
C SER A 36 -2.19 -14.32 -1.08
N ALA A 37 -2.49 -15.62 -0.93
CA ALA A 37 -3.39 -16.35 -1.83
C ALA A 37 -4.86 -15.92 -1.69
N ALA A 38 -5.26 -15.32 -0.56
CA ALA A 38 -6.63 -14.90 -0.30
C ALA A 38 -6.98 -13.49 -0.82
N GLY A 39 -6.01 -12.76 -1.39
CA GLY A 39 -6.23 -11.39 -1.87
C GLY A 39 -6.55 -10.36 -0.76
N SER A 40 -6.40 -10.74 0.51
CA SER A 40 -6.68 -9.84 1.64
C SER A 40 -5.73 -8.63 1.61
N LEU A 41 -6.29 -7.42 1.67
CA LEU A 41 -5.54 -6.15 1.64
C LEU A 41 -5.00 -5.78 3.02
N TRP A 42 -5.71 -6.17 4.07
CA TRP A 42 -5.31 -6.02 5.47
C TRP A 42 -5.84 -7.20 6.27
N TYR A 43 -5.29 -7.44 7.46
CA TYR A 43 -5.86 -8.33 8.45
C TYR A 43 -5.45 -7.90 9.86
N SER A 44 -6.28 -8.20 10.86
CA SER A 44 -5.91 -7.99 12.26
C SER A 44 -5.23 -9.23 12.82
N HIS A 45 -4.06 -9.07 13.44
CA HIS A 45 -3.33 -10.16 14.07
C HIS A 45 -2.80 -9.74 15.43
N ALA A 46 -3.15 -10.51 16.46
CA ALA A 46 -2.79 -10.22 17.84
C ALA A 46 -3.16 -8.77 18.26
N GLY A 47 -4.33 -8.29 17.83
CA GLY A 47 -4.83 -6.94 18.13
C GLY A 47 -4.12 -5.80 17.38
N ARG A 48 -3.25 -6.11 16.41
CA ARG A 48 -2.61 -5.11 15.54
C ARG A 48 -3.07 -5.29 14.11
N CYS A 49 -3.37 -4.18 13.44
CA CYS A 49 -3.67 -4.20 12.01
C CYS A 49 -2.37 -4.47 11.24
N VAL A 50 -2.40 -5.49 10.38
CA VAL A 50 -1.28 -5.90 9.53
C VAL A 50 -1.69 -5.73 8.07
N ILE A 51 -0.89 -5.00 7.31
CA ILE A 51 -1.17 -4.72 5.90
C ILE A 51 -0.29 -5.62 5.03
N THR A 52 -0.95 -6.41 4.17
CA THR A 52 -0.32 -7.41 3.31
C THR A 52 0.45 -6.76 2.17
N GLN A 53 1.28 -7.55 1.46
CA GLN A 53 1.95 -7.10 0.24
C GLN A 53 0.97 -6.57 -0.81
N THR A 54 -0.17 -7.25 -0.99
CA THR A 54 -1.24 -6.83 -1.92
C THR A 54 -1.87 -5.50 -1.51
N GLY A 55 -2.07 -5.29 -0.21
CA GLY A 55 -2.50 -3.98 0.32
C GLY A 55 -1.49 -2.88 0.06
N GLN A 56 -0.20 -3.18 0.20
CA GLN A 56 0.88 -2.24 -0.08
C GLN A 56 0.95 -1.90 -1.58
N SER A 57 0.87 -2.88 -2.47
CA SER A 57 0.88 -2.62 -3.92
C SER A 57 -0.35 -1.84 -4.38
N LEU A 58 -1.54 -2.15 -3.86
CA LEU A 58 -2.76 -1.40 -4.16
C LEU A 58 -2.67 0.05 -3.67
N ALA A 59 -2.19 0.27 -2.44
CA ALA A 59 -2.02 1.62 -1.91
C ALA A 59 -1.01 2.44 -2.73
N GLY A 60 0.10 1.82 -3.16
CA GLY A 60 1.06 2.44 -4.05
C GLY A 60 0.44 2.80 -5.41
N PHE A 61 -0.35 1.89 -5.99
CA PHE A 61 -1.04 2.14 -7.25
C PHE A 61 -2.07 3.28 -7.13
N LEU A 62 -2.90 3.27 -6.09
CA LEU A 62 -3.86 4.34 -5.81
C LEU A 62 -3.20 5.70 -5.63
N PHE A 63 -2.03 5.74 -4.96
CA PHE A 63 -1.26 6.97 -4.83
C PHE A 63 -0.79 7.51 -6.19
N TYR A 64 -0.25 6.66 -7.07
CA TYR A 64 0.13 7.08 -8.41
C TYR A 64 -1.07 7.53 -9.24
N VAL A 65 -2.20 6.84 -9.17
CA VAL A 65 -3.44 7.26 -9.84
C VAL A 65 -3.89 8.62 -9.34
N ALA A 66 -3.89 8.84 -8.02
CA ALA A 66 -4.26 10.12 -7.43
C ALA A 66 -3.29 11.25 -7.83
N LEU A 67 -1.99 10.96 -7.92
CA LEU A 67 -0.97 11.92 -8.35
C LEU A 67 -1.19 12.32 -9.82
N VAL A 68 -1.44 11.35 -10.71
CA VAL A 68 -1.77 11.64 -12.11
C VAL A 68 -3.05 12.46 -12.21
N LEU A 69 -4.10 12.08 -11.47
CA LEU A 69 -5.36 12.82 -11.44
C LEU A 69 -5.16 14.27 -10.96
N ALA A 70 -4.37 14.47 -9.91
CA ALA A 70 -4.03 15.80 -9.39
C ALA A 70 -3.27 16.63 -10.42
N VAL A 71 -2.29 16.04 -11.11
CA VAL A 71 -1.55 16.72 -12.20
C VAL A 71 -2.49 17.11 -13.33
N VAL A 72 -3.40 16.23 -13.74
CA VAL A 72 -4.40 16.53 -14.78
C VAL A 72 -5.33 17.66 -14.33
N LEU A 73 -5.86 17.61 -13.11
CA LEU A 73 -6.72 18.66 -12.57
C LEU A 73 -6.01 20.00 -12.48
N VAL A 74 -4.76 20.01 -12.01
CA VAL A 74 -3.93 21.23 -11.97
C VAL A 74 -3.68 21.74 -13.38
N ALA A 75 -3.36 20.86 -14.33
CA ALA A 75 -3.16 21.25 -15.73
C ALA A 75 -4.43 21.87 -16.34
N GLN A 76 -5.62 21.35 -16.01
CA GLN A 76 -6.90 21.93 -16.44
C GLN A 76 -7.19 23.29 -15.78
N SER A 77 -6.70 23.53 -14.55
CA SER A 77 -6.90 24.81 -13.85
C SER A 77 -5.97 25.93 -14.33
N VAL A 78 -4.91 25.60 -15.07
CA VAL A 78 -3.90 26.55 -15.58
C VAL A 78 -4.12 26.86 -17.08
N GLY A 79 -5.02 26.12 -17.75
CA GLY A 79 -5.34 26.28 -19.17
C GLY A 79 -6.49 27.23 -19.47
#